data_AF-A0A3N9VLH0-F1
#
_entry.id   AF-A0A3N9VLH0-F1
#
_cell.length_a   1.000
_cell.length_b   1.000
_cell.length_c   1.000
_cell.angle_alpha   90.00
_cell.angle_beta   90.00
_cell.angle_gamma   90.00
#
_symmetry.space_group_name_H-M   'P 1'
#
loop_
_entity.id
_entity.type
_entity.pdbx_description
1 polymer ?
#
loop_
_entity_poly.entity_id
_entity_poly.type
_entity_poly.pdbx_seq_one_letter_code
_entity_poly.pdbx_strand_id
1 'polypeptide(L)' 'MAVWKCKSCGFSKEGRCKPQKCPQCQEKGTFQKEE' A
#
# COMPACT_ATOMS: atom_id res chain seq x y z
N MET A 1 -12.20 7.60 1.16
CA MET A 1 -11.26 6.45 1.33
C MET A 1 -10.20 6.58 0.26
N ALA A 2 -8.99 6.06 0.47
CA ALA A 2 -7.91 6.10 -0.52
C ALA A 2 -7.48 4.67 -0.87
N VAL A 3 -7.17 4.43 -2.14
CA VAL A 3 -6.54 3.18 -2.55
C VAL A 3 -5.03 3.33 -2.34
N TRP A 4 -4.41 2.33 -1.75
CA TRP A 4 -2.97 2.28 -1.49
C TRP A 4 -2.39 1.12 -2.26
N LYS A 5 -1.53 1.40 -3.23
CA LYS A 5 -0.84 0.37 -4.00
C LYS A 5 0.61 0.27 -3.61
N CYS A 6 1.06 -0.94 -3.31
CA CYS A 6 2.45 -1.25 -3.06
C CYS A 6 3.22 -1.19 -4.38
N LYS A 7 4.20 -0.29 -4.49
CA LYS A 7 5.05 -0.18 -5.67
C LYS A 7 5.99 -1.38 -5.85
N SER A 8 6.35 -2.07 -4.76
CA SER A 8 7.31 -3.20 -4.83
C SER A 8 6.67 -4.50 -5.34
N CYS A 9 5.41 -4.78 -5.02
CA CYS A 9 4.76 -6.05 -5.38
C CYS A 9 3.41 -5.91 -6.10
N GLY A 10 2.90 -4.68 -6.25
CA GLY A 10 1.62 -4.41 -6.91
C GLY A 10 0.37 -4.59 -6.04
N PHE A 11 0.52 -4.98 -4.76
CA PHE A 11 -0.61 -5.19 -3.85
C PHE A 11 -1.39 -3.90 -3.57
N SER A 12 -2.70 -3.91 -3.83
CA SER A 12 -3.60 -2.77 -3.59
C SER A 12 -4.47 -3.01 -2.34
N LYS A 13 -4.61 -1.98 -1.50
CA LYS A 13 -5.51 -1.99 -0.34
C LYS A 13 -6.23 -0.66 -0.20
N GLU A 14 -7.51 -0.72 0.09
CA GLU A 14 -8.35 0.45 0.34
C GLU A 14 -8.33 0.81 1.84
N GLY A 15 -8.20 2.09 2.15
CA GLY A 15 -8.20 2.55 3.54
C GLY A 15 -8.04 4.05 3.69
N ARG A 16 -8.38 4.56 4.88
CA ARG A 16 -8.18 5.99 5.19
C ARG A 16 -6.71 6.36 5.40
N CYS A 17 -5.94 5.44 5.98
CA CYS A 17 -4.55 5.67 6.36
C CYS A 17 -3.59 4.83 5.49
N LYS A 18 -2.42 5.41 5.20
CA LYS A 18 -1.33 4.72 4.48
C LYS A 18 -0.86 3.50 5.29
N PRO A 19 -0.83 2.29 4.71
CA PRO A 19 -0.26 1.14 5.39
C PRO A 19 1.25 1.32 5.55
N GLN A 20 1.78 1.03 6.74
CA GLN A 20 3.22 1.08 6.99
C GLN A 20 3.98 -0.12 6.40
N LYS A 21 3.36 -1.30 6.40
CA LYS A 21 3.98 -2.56 5.97
C LYS A 21 3.08 -3.27 4.96
N CYS A 22 3.67 -3.77 3.88
CA CYS A 22 2.97 -4.57 2.89
C CYS A 22 2.74 -5.99 3.42
N PRO A 23 1.50 -6.53 3.39
CA PRO A 23 1.24 -7.90 3.82
C PRO A 23 1.83 -8.92 2.84
N GLN A 24 2.02 -8.56 1.57
CA GLN A 24 2.49 -9.49 0.54
C GLN A 24 4.02 -9.57 0.49
N CYS A 25 4.71 -8.44 0.35
CA CYS A 25 6.18 -8.41 0.27
C CYS A 25 6.88 -8.09 1.59
N GLN A 26 6.13 -7.81 2.66
CA GLN A 26 6.65 -7.46 3.99
C GLN A 26 7.51 -6.18 4.05
N GLU A 27 7.70 -5.48 2.93
CA GLU A 27 8.43 -4.22 2.87
C GLU A 27 7.66 -3.08 3.54
N LYS A 28 8.42 -2.12 4.07
CA LYS A 28 7.87 -0.95 4.76
C LYS A 28 7.91 0.28 3.87
N GLY A 29 6.89 1.13 3.94
CA GLY A 29 6.86 2.42 3.25
C GLY A 29 6.62 2.37 1.73
N THR A 30 6.36 1.20 1.16
CA THR A 30 6.24 0.98 -0.29
C THR A 30 4.87 1.33 -0.88
N PHE A 31 3.87 1.63 -0.04
CA PHE A 31 2.54 2.04 -0.48
C PHE A 31 2.52 3.46 -1.01
N GLN A 32 1.95 3.63 -2.19
CA GLN A 32 1.61 4.92 -2.80
C GLN A 32 0.10 5.05 -2.88
N LYS A 33 -0.40 6.28 -2.78
CA LYS A 33 -1.82 6.56 -2.97
C LYS A 33 -2.12 6.39 -4.45
N GLU A 34 -3.05 5.51 -4.78
CA GLU A 34 -3.62 5.37 -6.11
C GLU A 34 -4.86 6.30 -6.11
N GLU A 35 -4.81 7.34 -6.95
CA GLU A 35 -5.89 8.32 -7.13
C GLU A 35 -7.06 7.74 -7.91
#